data_AF-A0AAE0E7A2-F1
#
_entry.id   AF-A0AAE0E7A2-F1
#
_cell.length_a   1.000
_cell.length_b   1.000
_cell.length_c   1.000
_cell.angle_alpha   90.00
_cell.angle_beta   90.00
_cell.angle_gamma   90.00
#
_symmetry.space_group_name_H-M   'P 1'
#
loop_
_entity.id
_entity.type
_entity.pdbx_description
1 polymer ?
#
loop_
_entity_poly.entity_id
_entity_poly.type
_entity_poly.pdbx_seq_one_letter_code
_entity_poly.pdbx_strand_id
1 'polypeptide(L)'
;MGSTIQALITIGSSHSFKVLCALIKSIKSPLVDEIESNGEIPKIISFLDVKDLQMKMVAMDCILEIGYCGRKEAIEAILKQGLVKKLVELQRSELGGDLIEIERLNEEEEEKERENDSVGGVMETKRESRQRRFLESHPFASCVARFAVQLEVGEGLRQREKRAFKQEILMRVREASVSDAEASTIVAEVLWGSSP
;
A
#
# COMPACT_ATOMS: atom_id res chain seq x y z
N MET A 1 -12.70 -22.12 -7.74
CA MET A 1 -13.49 -20.93 -7.29
C MET A 1 -13.40 -19.78 -8.30
N GLY A 2 -12.73 -19.98 -9.44
CA GLY A 2 -12.48 -18.97 -10.47
C GLY A 2 -13.70 -18.25 -10.97
N SER A 3 -14.82 -18.94 -11.23
CA SER A 3 -16.06 -18.29 -11.70
C SER A 3 -16.61 -17.26 -10.70
N THR A 4 -16.54 -17.56 -9.40
CA THR A 4 -16.96 -16.63 -8.34
C THR A 4 -16.02 -15.44 -8.24
N ILE A 5 -14.70 -15.67 -8.30
CA ILE A 5 -13.68 -14.60 -8.29
C ILE A 5 -13.89 -13.68 -9.48
N GLN A 6 -14.00 -14.26 -10.67
CA GLN A 6 -14.23 -13.53 -11.92
C GLN A 6 -15.53 -12.74 -11.87
N ALA A 7 -16.61 -13.31 -11.31
CA ALA A 7 -17.86 -12.58 -11.12
C ALA A 7 -17.69 -11.37 -10.19
N LEU A 8 -17.02 -11.52 -9.04
CA LEU A 8 -16.76 -10.41 -8.11
C LEU A 8 -15.93 -9.29 -8.76
N ILE A 9 -14.92 -9.65 -9.54
CA ILE A 9 -14.07 -8.70 -10.27
C ILE A 9 -14.87 -8.01 -11.39
N THR A 10 -15.71 -8.76 -12.11
CA THR A 10 -16.53 -8.25 -13.23
C THR A 10 -17.63 -7.31 -12.77
N ILE A 11 -18.24 -7.55 -11.60
CA ILE A 11 -19.20 -6.62 -10.99
C ILE A 11 -18.56 -5.24 -10.80
N GLY A 12 -17.25 -5.19 -10.50
CA GLY A 12 -16.48 -3.94 -10.51
C GLY A 12 -16.98 -2.89 -9.51
N SER A 13 -17.61 -3.32 -8.41
CA SER A 13 -18.11 -2.44 -7.36
C SER A 13 -17.22 -2.49 -6.11
N SER A 14 -17.24 -1.42 -5.32
CA SER A 14 -16.51 -1.39 -4.05
C SER A 14 -16.97 -2.49 -3.08
N HIS A 15 -18.26 -2.86 -3.09
CA HIS A 15 -18.80 -3.92 -2.25
C HIS A 15 -18.31 -5.31 -2.68
N SER A 16 -18.32 -5.61 -3.98
CA SER A 16 -17.80 -6.89 -4.50
C SER A 16 -16.30 -7.04 -4.23
N PHE A 17 -15.53 -5.95 -4.30
CA PHE A 17 -14.12 -5.94 -3.95
C PHE A 17 -13.87 -6.10 -2.44
N LYS A 18 -14.74 -5.53 -1.58
CA LYS A 18 -14.67 -5.79 -0.13
C LYS A 18 -14.88 -7.27 0.18
N VAL A 19 -15.83 -7.91 -0.50
CA VAL A 19 -16.05 -9.35 -0.39
C VAL A 19 -14.81 -10.12 -0.88
N LEU A 20 -14.24 -9.75 -2.03
CA LEU A 20 -13.01 -10.36 -2.54
C LEU A 20 -11.85 -10.24 -1.53
N CYS A 21 -11.63 -9.07 -0.96
CA CYS A 21 -10.64 -8.82 0.08
C CYS A 21 -10.86 -9.71 1.31
N ALA A 22 -12.10 -9.81 1.80
CA ALA A 22 -12.45 -10.68 2.91
C ALA A 22 -12.22 -12.17 2.60
N LEU A 23 -12.47 -12.60 1.35
CA LEU A 23 -12.18 -13.96 0.92
C LEU A 23 -10.68 -14.23 0.86
N ILE A 24 -9.87 -13.29 0.37
CA ILE A 24 -8.40 -13.41 0.36
C ILE A 24 -7.87 -13.54 1.79
N LYS A 25 -8.34 -12.70 2.72
CA LYS A 25 -7.98 -12.80 4.15
C LYS A 25 -8.32 -14.15 4.76
N SER A 26 -9.48 -14.70 4.41
CA SER A 26 -10.02 -15.91 5.03
C SER A 26 -9.41 -17.19 4.46
N ILE A 27 -9.20 -17.23 3.14
CA ILE A 27 -8.73 -18.43 2.43
C ILE A 27 -7.21 -18.39 2.22
N LYS A 28 -6.61 -17.19 2.15
CA LYS A 28 -5.17 -16.95 2.00
C LYS A 28 -4.60 -17.46 0.67
N SER A 29 -3.39 -18.02 0.68
CA SER A 29 -2.64 -18.42 -0.52
C SER A 29 -3.44 -19.24 -1.53
N PRO A 30 -4.25 -20.25 -1.15
CA PRO A 30 -5.07 -21.00 -2.11
C PRO A 30 -5.99 -20.14 -2.97
N LEU A 31 -6.54 -19.04 -2.43
CA LEU A 31 -7.38 -18.14 -3.22
C LEU A 31 -6.53 -17.25 -4.12
N VAL A 32 -5.39 -16.78 -3.63
CA VAL A 32 -4.45 -15.99 -4.43
C VAL A 32 -3.89 -16.79 -5.61
N ASP A 33 -3.59 -18.07 -5.41
CA ASP A 33 -3.16 -18.99 -6.46
C ASP A 33 -4.25 -19.15 -7.55
N GLU A 34 -5.51 -19.23 -7.13
CA GLU A 34 -6.65 -19.25 -8.06
C GLU A 34 -6.80 -17.91 -8.80
N ILE A 35 -6.58 -16.76 -8.14
CA ILE A 35 -6.60 -15.44 -8.79
C ILE A 35 -5.48 -15.32 -9.84
N GLU A 36 -4.27 -15.78 -9.51
CA GLU A 36 -3.10 -15.77 -10.40
C GLU A 36 -3.31 -16.68 -11.61
N SER A 37 -3.71 -17.93 -11.39
CA SER A 37 -3.89 -18.92 -12.46
C SER A 37 -5.02 -18.57 -13.44
N ASN A 38 -6.01 -17.80 -13.00
CA ASN A 38 -7.06 -17.24 -13.86
C ASN A 38 -6.65 -15.93 -14.55
N GLY A 39 -5.45 -15.40 -14.30
CA GLY A 39 -4.95 -14.17 -14.90
C GLY A 39 -5.69 -12.91 -14.46
N GLU A 40 -6.23 -12.90 -13.24
CA GLU A 40 -7.09 -11.82 -12.74
C GLU A 40 -6.32 -10.69 -12.03
N ILE A 41 -5.04 -10.90 -11.70
CA ILE A 41 -4.16 -9.89 -11.07
C ILE A 41 -4.14 -8.57 -11.86
N PRO A 42 -3.96 -8.57 -13.20
CA PRO A 42 -3.99 -7.33 -13.98
C PRO A 42 -5.28 -6.53 -13.85
N LYS A 43 -6.43 -7.21 -13.78
CA LYS A 43 -7.72 -6.53 -13.62
C LYS A 43 -7.83 -5.89 -12.25
N ILE A 44 -7.43 -6.60 -11.18
CA ILE A 44 -7.39 -6.04 -9.82
C ILE A 44 -6.53 -4.77 -9.77
N ILE A 45 -5.34 -4.80 -10.38
CA ILE A 45 -4.43 -3.64 -10.41
C ILE A 45 -5.03 -2.48 -11.23
N SER A 46 -5.76 -2.75 -12.31
CA SER A 46 -6.38 -1.70 -13.13
C SER A 46 -7.41 -0.86 -12.35
N PHE A 47 -7.96 -1.38 -11.26
CA PHE A 47 -8.86 -0.61 -10.39
C PHE A 47 -8.15 0.47 -9.57
N LEU A 48 -6.83 0.55 -9.57
CA LEU A 48 -6.10 1.71 -9.03
C LEU A 48 -6.22 2.96 -9.93
N ASP A 49 -6.58 2.78 -11.21
CA ASP A 49 -6.68 3.87 -12.19
C ASP A 49 -8.10 4.47 -12.30
N VAL A 50 -9.11 3.83 -11.68
CA VAL A 50 -10.51 4.29 -11.76
C VAL A 50 -10.72 5.58 -10.98
N LYS A 51 -11.64 6.45 -11.42
CA LYS A 51 -11.89 7.73 -10.75
C LYS A 51 -12.48 7.60 -9.34
N ASP A 52 -13.20 6.51 -9.08
CA ASP A 52 -13.86 6.30 -7.80
C ASP A 52 -12.85 6.00 -6.69
N LEU A 53 -12.76 6.92 -5.72
CA LEU A 53 -11.80 6.83 -4.62
C LEU A 53 -12.02 5.57 -3.77
N GLN A 54 -13.28 5.26 -3.46
CA GLN A 54 -13.62 4.07 -2.68
C GLN A 54 -13.13 2.80 -3.37
N MET A 55 -13.31 2.69 -4.68
CA MET A 55 -12.84 1.58 -5.47
C MET A 55 -11.31 1.48 -5.46
N LYS A 56 -10.59 2.59 -5.64
CA LYS A 56 -9.11 2.59 -5.54
C LYS A 56 -8.62 2.10 -4.18
N MET A 57 -9.24 2.57 -3.10
CA MET A 57 -8.86 2.17 -1.73
C MET A 57 -9.08 0.67 -1.50
N VAL A 58 -10.25 0.13 -1.89
CA VAL A 58 -10.52 -1.30 -1.71
C VAL A 58 -9.66 -2.15 -2.65
N ALA A 59 -9.35 -1.67 -3.87
CA ALA A 59 -8.40 -2.32 -4.75
C ALA A 59 -6.99 -2.37 -4.14
N MET A 60 -6.55 -1.28 -3.50
CA MET A 60 -5.30 -1.23 -2.75
C MET A 60 -5.31 -2.24 -1.60
N ASP A 61 -6.40 -2.33 -0.82
CA ASP A 61 -6.54 -3.32 0.24
C ASP A 61 -6.41 -4.74 -0.31
N CYS A 62 -7.09 -5.08 -1.42
CA CYS A 62 -6.93 -6.38 -2.07
C CYS A 62 -5.47 -6.66 -2.46
N ILE A 63 -4.76 -5.68 -3.02
CA ILE A 63 -3.36 -5.81 -3.43
C ILE A 63 -2.45 -6.04 -2.22
N LEU A 64 -2.69 -5.34 -1.10
CA LEU A 64 -1.94 -5.53 0.13
C LEU A 64 -2.14 -6.95 0.70
N GLU A 65 -3.38 -7.45 0.69
CA GLU A 65 -3.66 -8.83 1.13
C GLU A 65 -3.04 -9.88 0.23
N ILE A 66 -3.05 -9.65 -1.09
CA ILE A 66 -2.32 -10.52 -2.04
C ILE A 66 -0.82 -10.47 -1.76
N GLY A 67 -0.27 -9.30 -1.43
CA GLY A 67 1.13 -9.16 -1.01
C GLY A 67 1.45 -9.99 0.24
N TYR A 68 0.55 -10.00 1.22
CA TYR A 68 0.75 -10.72 2.49
C TYR A 68 0.75 -12.25 2.33
N CYS A 69 -0.23 -12.81 1.61
CA CYS A 69 -0.40 -14.27 1.52
C CYS A 69 0.05 -14.87 0.17
N GLY A 70 0.38 -14.05 -0.82
CA GLY A 70 0.71 -14.48 -2.16
C GLY A 70 2.06 -15.18 -2.26
N ARG A 71 2.08 -16.26 -3.04
CA ARG A 71 3.31 -16.96 -3.39
C ARG A 71 4.06 -16.22 -4.49
N LYS A 72 5.29 -16.66 -4.75
CA LYS A 72 6.24 -16.03 -5.65
C LYS A 72 5.61 -15.66 -7.01
N GLU A 73 4.83 -16.56 -7.59
CA GLU A 73 4.19 -16.41 -8.90
C GLU A 73 3.22 -15.22 -8.93
N ALA A 74 2.38 -15.08 -7.91
CA ALA A 74 1.45 -13.97 -7.78
C ALA A 74 2.16 -12.63 -7.60
N ILE A 75 3.23 -12.60 -6.80
CA ILE A 75 4.01 -11.37 -6.58
C ILE A 75 4.78 -10.97 -7.85
N GLU A 76 5.34 -11.93 -8.58
CA GLU A 76 5.93 -11.67 -9.89
C GLU A 76 4.91 -11.09 -10.88
N ALA A 77 3.69 -11.64 -10.93
CA ALA A 77 2.62 -11.13 -11.79
C ALA A 77 2.24 -9.69 -11.42
N ILE A 78 2.15 -9.37 -10.13
CA ILE A 78 1.91 -8.01 -9.63
C ILE A 78 2.98 -7.04 -10.11
N LEU A 79 4.26 -7.40 -9.94
CA LEU A 79 5.38 -6.54 -10.29
C LEU A 79 5.53 -6.38 -11.81
N LYS A 80 5.30 -7.45 -12.59
CA LYS A 80 5.27 -7.41 -14.07
C LYS A 80 4.17 -6.49 -14.61
N GLN A 81 3.04 -6.39 -13.91
CA GLN A 81 1.96 -5.48 -14.27
C GLN A 81 2.26 -4.00 -13.95
N GLY A 82 3.43 -3.70 -13.37
CA GLY A 82 3.86 -2.34 -13.10
C GLY A 82 3.20 -1.70 -11.89
N LEU A 83 2.80 -2.50 -10.88
CA LEU A 83 2.20 -2.00 -9.65
C LEU A 83 3.04 -0.87 -9.02
N VAL A 84 4.37 -1.06 -8.89
CA VAL A 84 5.25 -0.09 -8.23
C VAL A 84 5.15 1.29 -8.87
N LYS A 85 5.12 1.36 -10.20
CA LYS A 85 4.96 2.63 -10.92
C LYS A 85 3.65 3.32 -10.56
N LYS A 86 2.54 2.57 -10.53
CA LYS A 86 1.22 3.10 -10.15
C LYS A 86 1.20 3.60 -8.70
N LEU A 87 1.86 2.87 -7.78
CA LEU A 87 1.93 3.28 -6.38
C LEU A 87 2.76 4.56 -6.21
N VAL A 88 3.88 4.71 -6.93
CA VAL A 88 4.65 5.97 -6.94
C VAL A 88 3.80 7.13 -7.48
N GLU A 89 3.05 6.93 -8.56
CA GLU A 89 2.13 7.94 -9.11
C GLU A 89 1.00 8.30 -8.13
N LEU A 90 0.43 7.32 -7.42
CA LEU A 90 -0.59 7.55 -6.39
C LEU A 90 -0.03 8.28 -5.17
N GLN A 91 1.18 7.93 -4.73
CA GLN A 91 1.83 8.56 -3.60
C GLN A 91 2.20 10.03 -3.90
N ARG A 92 2.45 10.38 -5.16
CA ARG A 92 2.65 11.77 -5.62
C ARG A 92 1.36 12.58 -5.70
N SER A 93 0.20 11.94 -5.76
CA SER A 93 -1.08 12.62 -5.94
C SER A 93 -1.53 13.37 -4.68
N GLU A 94 -2.56 14.22 -4.80
CA GLU A 94 -3.17 14.93 -3.67
C GLU A 94 -3.72 13.99 -2.57
N LEU A 95 -3.98 12.72 -2.90
CA LEU A 95 -4.45 11.69 -1.97
C LEU A 95 -3.31 10.78 -1.47
N GLY A 96 -2.09 11.10 -1.89
CA GLY A 96 -0.84 10.48 -1.49
C GLY A 96 -0.16 11.28 -0.38
N GLY A 97 1.16 11.36 -0.39
CA GLY A 97 1.97 11.98 0.65
C GLY A 97 3.04 11.05 1.20
N ASP A 98 3.97 11.61 1.95
CA ASP A 98 5.02 10.89 2.64
C ASP A 98 4.89 11.08 4.16
N LEU A 99 5.57 10.21 4.94
CA LEU A 99 5.55 10.33 6.40
C LEU A 99 6.29 11.59 6.89
N ILE A 100 7.19 12.15 6.09
CA ILE A 100 7.94 13.36 6.44
C ILE A 100 7.01 14.56 6.52
N GLU A 101 6.02 14.67 5.63
CA GLU A 101 4.98 15.70 5.68
C GLU A 101 4.17 15.63 6.99
N ILE A 102 3.88 14.42 7.48
CA ILE A 102 3.20 14.24 8.77
C ILE A 102 4.08 14.74 9.91
N GLU A 103 5.38 14.40 9.90
CA GLU A 103 6.34 14.82 10.92
C GLU A 103 6.48 16.35 10.97
N ARG A 104 6.65 17.01 9.81
CA ARG A 104 6.73 18.48 9.75
C ARG A 104 5.47 19.15 10.28
N LEU A 105 4.28 18.65 9.92
CA LEU A 105 3.01 19.18 10.42
C LEU A 105 2.91 19.07 11.94
N ASN A 106 3.42 17.97 12.52
CA ASN A 106 3.47 17.81 13.96
C ASN A 106 4.45 18.79 14.62
N GLU A 107 5.65 18.97 14.06
CA GLU A 107 6.67 19.89 14.58
C GLU A 107 6.20 21.35 14.56
N GLU A 108 5.62 21.82 13.45
CA GLU A 108 5.11 23.19 13.32
C GLU A 108 3.98 23.50 14.31
N GLU A 109 3.13 22.52 14.61
CA GLU A 109 2.06 22.68 15.60
C GLU A 109 2.56 22.58 17.04
N GLU A 110 3.61 21.80 17.30
CA GLU A 110 4.25 21.75 18.60
C GLU A 110 4.98 23.03 18.94
N GLU A 111 5.61 23.68 17.97
CA GLU A 111 6.18 25.01 18.17
C GLU A 111 5.09 26.02 18.56
N LYS A 112 3.92 26.00 17.89
CA LYS A 112 2.76 26.85 18.22
C LYS A 112 2.13 26.52 19.58
N GLU A 113 2.15 25.25 20.01
CA GLU A 113 1.63 24.83 21.32
C GLU A 113 2.63 25.12 22.46
N ARG A 114 3.94 25.09 22.21
CA ARG A 114 4.97 25.48 23.20
C ARG A 114 4.92 26.97 23.56
N GLU A 115 4.43 27.81 22.66
CA GLU A 115 4.12 29.22 22.95
C GLU A 115 2.88 29.37 23.85
N ASN A 116 2.05 28.34 24.00
CA ASN A 116 0.81 28.34 24.79
C ASN A 116 0.88 27.27 25.91
N ASP A 117 1.50 27.64 27.04
CA ASP A 117 1.74 26.88 28.29
C ASP A 117 0.69 25.77 28.63
N SER A 118 0.81 24.60 28.00
CA SER A 118 -0.15 23.49 28.10
C SER A 118 0.48 22.18 28.56
N VAL A 119 -0.26 21.45 29.41
CA VAL A 119 0.17 20.27 30.18
C VAL A 119 0.47 19.04 29.28
N GLY A 120 1.68 18.49 29.40
CA GLY A 120 2.29 17.49 28.49
C GLY A 120 1.65 16.10 28.37
N GLY A 121 0.58 15.78 29.08
CA GLY A 121 -0.10 14.47 28.99
C GLY A 121 -1.07 14.32 27.80
N VAL A 122 -1.45 15.43 27.15
CA VAL A 122 -2.44 15.46 26.04
C VAL A 122 -1.78 15.28 24.66
N MET A 123 -0.45 15.37 24.60
CA MET A 123 0.33 15.52 23.37
C MET A 123 0.40 14.24 22.53
N GLU A 124 0.60 13.07 23.14
CA GLU A 124 0.63 11.79 22.42
C GLU A 124 -0.73 11.43 21.83
N THR A 125 -1.81 11.55 22.61
CA THR A 125 -3.18 11.30 22.14
C THR A 125 -3.57 12.24 21.00
N LYS A 126 -3.13 13.50 21.04
CA LYS A 126 -3.31 14.46 19.93
C LYS A 126 -2.53 14.02 18.69
N ARG A 127 -1.24 13.67 18.80
CA ARG A 127 -0.42 13.18 17.69
C ARG A 127 -1.04 11.97 17.00
N GLU A 128 -1.47 10.95 17.75
CA GLU A 128 -2.15 9.79 17.17
C GLU A 128 -3.44 10.19 16.43
N SER A 129 -4.23 11.09 17.01
CA SER A 129 -5.48 11.55 16.39
C SER A 129 -5.25 12.34 15.08
N ARG A 130 -4.13 13.08 14.99
CA ARG A 130 -3.73 13.84 13.79
C ARG A 130 -3.22 12.91 12.71
N GLN A 131 -2.36 11.96 13.07
CA GLN A 131 -1.86 10.95 12.15
C GLN A 131 -3.02 10.14 11.54
N ARG A 132 -4.03 9.76 12.34
CA ARG A 132 -5.24 9.11 11.81
C ARG A 132 -5.98 9.99 10.80
N ARG A 133 -6.22 11.26 11.11
CA ARG A 133 -6.88 12.21 10.18
C ARG A 133 -6.09 12.40 8.89
N PHE A 134 -4.76 12.49 8.98
CA PHE A 134 -3.91 12.59 7.80
C PHE A 134 -4.04 11.36 6.91
N LEU A 135 -4.00 10.16 7.49
CA LEU A 135 -4.17 8.91 6.72
C LEU A 135 -5.58 8.74 6.16
N GLU A 136 -6.60 9.31 6.81
CA GLU A 136 -7.97 9.38 6.28
C GLU A 136 -8.06 10.32 5.06
N SER A 137 -7.34 11.45 5.06
CA SER A 137 -7.28 12.36 3.91
C SER A 137 -6.32 11.89 2.81
N HIS A 138 -5.31 11.10 3.18
CA HIS A 138 -4.23 10.62 2.31
C HIS A 138 -4.16 9.09 2.28
N PRO A 139 -5.17 8.41 1.72
CA PRO A 139 -5.26 6.95 1.74
C PRO A 139 -4.12 6.23 1.02
N PHE A 140 -3.39 6.92 0.15
CA PHE A 140 -2.23 6.39 -0.58
C PHE A 140 -0.88 6.86 -0.03
N ALA A 141 -0.86 7.54 1.11
CA ALA A 141 0.39 7.90 1.79
C ALA A 141 1.24 6.63 2.03
N SER A 142 2.52 6.73 1.63
CA SER A 142 3.52 5.67 1.76
C SER A 142 3.05 4.30 1.26
N CYS A 143 2.19 4.27 0.23
CA CYS A 143 1.55 3.04 -0.25
C CYS A 143 2.58 2.05 -0.84
N VAL A 144 3.70 2.54 -1.37
CA VAL A 144 4.83 1.69 -1.80
C VAL A 144 5.44 0.97 -0.59
N ALA A 145 5.72 1.70 0.49
CA ALA A 145 6.27 1.14 1.72
C ALA A 145 5.29 0.16 2.36
N ARG A 146 4.00 0.50 2.43
CA ARG A 146 2.94 -0.40 2.93
C ARG A 146 2.92 -1.72 2.17
N PHE A 147 3.03 -1.68 0.84
CA PHE A 147 3.11 -2.91 0.04
C PHE A 147 4.38 -3.71 0.33
N ALA A 148 5.55 -3.05 0.38
CA ALA A 148 6.81 -3.71 0.72
C ALA A 148 6.78 -4.39 2.11
N VAL A 149 6.15 -3.73 3.09
CA VAL A 149 5.94 -4.29 4.44
C VAL A 149 5.12 -5.57 4.39
N GLN A 150 4.02 -5.59 3.63
CA GLN A 150 3.20 -6.81 3.50
C GLN A 150 3.99 -7.99 2.93
N LEU A 151 4.88 -7.76 1.96
CA LEU A 151 5.77 -8.83 1.47
C LEU A 151 6.74 -9.32 2.56
N GLU A 152 7.26 -8.42 3.39
CA GLU A 152 8.24 -8.73 4.43
C GLU A 152 7.63 -9.48 5.61
N VAL A 153 6.47 -9.04 6.11
CA VAL A 153 5.76 -9.67 7.25
C VAL A 153 4.82 -10.79 6.83
N GLY A 154 4.56 -10.90 5.52
CA GLY A 154 3.68 -11.90 4.93
C GLY A 154 4.17 -13.34 5.04
N GLU A 155 3.24 -14.27 4.81
CA GLU A 155 3.45 -15.71 4.96
C GLU A 155 3.68 -16.46 3.62
N GLY A 156 3.42 -15.81 2.48
CA GLY A 156 3.46 -16.46 1.16
C GLY A 156 4.86 -16.65 0.56
N LEU A 157 5.86 -15.90 1.05
CA LEU A 157 7.20 -15.84 0.46
C LEU A 157 8.28 -16.42 1.37
N ARG A 158 9.29 -17.06 0.77
CA ARG A 158 10.52 -17.45 1.49
C ARG A 158 11.39 -16.22 1.73
N GLN A 159 12.25 -16.28 2.74
CA GLN A 159 13.19 -15.19 3.07
C GLN A 159 14.04 -14.71 1.89
N ARG A 160 14.51 -15.63 1.03
CA ARG A 160 15.25 -15.27 -0.19
C ARG A 160 14.41 -14.49 -1.21
N GLU A 161 13.11 -14.82 -1.31
CA GLU A 161 12.16 -14.20 -2.23
C GLU A 161 11.78 -12.80 -1.72
N LYS A 162 11.52 -12.67 -0.42
CA LYS A 162 11.29 -11.36 0.24
C LYS A 162 12.42 -10.38 -0.06
N ARG A 163 13.67 -10.81 0.14
CA ARG A 163 14.87 -10.00 -0.18
C ARG A 163 14.96 -9.64 -1.66
N ALA A 164 14.70 -10.60 -2.56
CA ALA A 164 14.74 -10.35 -4.00
C ALA A 164 13.69 -9.33 -4.45
N PHE A 165 12.44 -9.50 -4.03
CA PHE A 165 11.36 -8.58 -4.36
C PHE A 165 11.56 -7.20 -3.74
N LYS A 166 12.13 -7.11 -2.52
CA LYS A 166 12.51 -5.82 -1.94
C LYS A 166 13.49 -5.06 -2.84
N GLN A 167 14.53 -5.73 -3.35
CA GLN A 167 15.47 -5.11 -4.30
C GLN A 167 14.79 -4.70 -5.61
N GLU A 168 13.88 -5.54 -6.12
CA GLU A 168 13.13 -5.25 -7.33
C GLU A 168 12.19 -4.04 -7.18
N ILE A 169 11.56 -3.89 -6.01
CA ILE A 169 10.73 -2.71 -5.68
C ILE A 169 11.61 -1.46 -5.64
N LEU A 170 12.74 -1.50 -4.93
CA LEU A 170 13.66 -0.36 -4.83
C LEU A 170 14.16 0.10 -6.20
N MET A 171 14.47 -0.85 -7.10
CA MET A 171 14.84 -0.56 -8.48
C MET A 171 13.69 0.16 -9.22
N ARG A 172 12.48 -0.40 -9.19
CA ARG A 172 11.32 0.17 -9.88
C ARG A 172 10.87 1.52 -9.33
N VAL A 173 11.06 1.76 -8.03
CA VAL A 173 10.82 3.09 -7.44
C VAL A 173 11.71 4.12 -8.12
N ARG A 174 13.01 3.86 -8.24
CA ARG A 174 13.96 4.77 -8.90
C ARG A 174 13.60 5.02 -10.36
N GLU A 175 13.12 3.99 -11.06
CA GLU A 175 12.68 4.12 -12.47
C GLU A 175 11.38 4.92 -12.63
N ALA A 176 10.46 4.85 -11.66
CA ALA A 176 9.16 5.50 -11.71
C ALA A 176 9.16 6.93 -11.13
N SER A 177 10.15 7.25 -10.30
CA SER A 177 10.29 8.58 -9.70
C SER A 177 10.68 9.63 -10.74
N VAL A 178 10.15 10.84 -10.57
CA VAL A 178 10.46 12.00 -11.44
C VAL A 178 11.67 12.80 -10.96
N SER A 179 12.16 12.53 -9.75
CA SER A 179 13.35 13.18 -9.18
C SER A 179 14.09 12.26 -8.21
N ASP A 180 15.38 12.54 -8.02
CA ASP A 180 16.21 11.84 -7.03
C ASP A 180 15.73 12.06 -5.60
N ALA A 181 15.14 13.23 -5.31
CA ALA A 181 14.56 13.54 -4.01
C ALA A 181 13.36 12.63 -3.71
N GLU A 182 12.40 12.54 -4.64
CA GLU A 182 11.25 11.65 -4.51
C GLU A 182 11.69 10.18 -4.38
N ALA A 183 12.61 9.73 -5.23
CA ALA A 183 13.14 8.38 -5.16
C ALA A 183 13.77 8.08 -3.80
N SER A 184 14.55 9.03 -3.27
CA SER A 184 15.24 8.89 -1.98
C SER A 184 14.26 8.81 -0.82
N THR A 185 13.21 9.65 -0.81
CA THR A 185 12.15 9.60 0.20
C THR A 185 11.45 8.25 0.21
N ILE A 186 10.94 7.79 -0.94
CA ILE A 186 10.21 6.51 -1.02
C ILE A 186 11.13 5.32 -0.68
N VAL A 187 12.39 5.35 -1.14
CA VAL A 187 13.39 4.33 -0.79
C VAL A 187 13.63 4.29 0.72
N ALA A 188 13.76 5.44 1.38
CA ALA A 188 13.91 5.51 2.83
C ALA A 188 12.70 4.90 3.52
N GLU A 189 11.47 5.27 3.16
CA GLU A 189 10.25 4.70 3.72
C GLU A 189 10.19 3.17 3.57
N VAL A 190 10.54 2.64 2.39
CA VAL A 190 10.56 1.18 2.14
C VAL A 190 11.62 0.47 2.98
N LEU A 191 12.81 1.06 3.11
CA LEU A 191 13.90 0.46 3.89
C LEU A 191 13.57 0.46 5.38
N TRP A 192 13.07 1.57 5.91
CA TRP A 192 12.78 1.76 7.33
C TRP A 192 11.48 1.07 7.75
N GLY A 193 10.42 1.20 6.96
CA GLY A 193 9.12 0.58 7.24
C GLY A 193 9.18 -0.94 7.21
N SER A 194 10.06 -1.52 6.38
CA SER A 194 10.28 -2.97 6.29
C SER A 194 11.58 -3.42 6.98
N SER A 195 12.02 -2.71 8.02
CA SER A 195 13.10 -3.17 8.91
C SER A 195 12.54 -4.09 10.01
N PRO A 196 13.20 -5.21 10.34
CA PRO A 196 12.76 -6.13 11.40
C PRO A 196 12.70 -5.50 12.80
#